data_AF-A0A661TAR0-F1
#
_entry.id   AF-A0A661TAR0-F1
#
_cell.length_a   1.000
_cell.length_b   1.000
_cell.length_c   1.000
_cell.angle_alpha   90.00
_cell.angle_beta   90.00
_cell.angle_gamma   90.00
#
_symmetry.space_group_name_H-M   'P 1'
#
loop_
_entity.id
_entity.type
_entity.pdbx_description
1 polymer ?
#
loop_
_entity_poly.entity_id
_entity_poly.type
_entity_poly.pdbx_seq_one_letter_code
_entity_poly.pdbx_strand_id
1 'polypeptide(L)'
;MFLFTSLFFKCKDLFDKMLIAKYRAWVKIKTDVGAVMNFSREDVEVDGNGSAGFCRRCGTCCRKGGPALHACDKPLVDEGKIKIADIYTIREGEPVFDNVRGRLATACSDIIKIKSIGGSSICLFYEASDSSCLIYDWRPVECRILKCWAPGDIEKEYSRNRLSRKDLLSGMPGMWDLVKAHHQECSYTAVGKMVKKGDMKGLSYLVRYDLHFRNLALEKGRLDRAVLDFLFGLPLVVTIRRYGIDPQQLLVGENPD
;
A
#
# COMPACT_ATOMS: atom_id res chain seq x y z
N MET A 1 -20.64 23.61 7.43
CA MET A 1 -20.73 23.00 8.77
C MET A 1 -21.67 21.79 8.85
N PHE A 2 -22.86 21.80 8.22
CA PHE A 2 -23.84 20.69 8.28
C PHE A 2 -23.44 19.36 7.57
N LEU A 3 -22.60 19.41 6.54
CA LEU A 3 -22.11 18.19 5.84
C LEU A 3 -21.05 17.44 6.66
N PHE A 4 -20.27 18.13 7.49
CA PHE A 4 -19.27 17.50 8.36
C PHE A 4 -19.93 16.77 9.53
N THR A 5 -21.05 17.28 10.06
CA THR A 5 -21.75 16.65 11.19
C THR A 5 -22.46 15.36 10.81
N SER A 6 -23.21 15.29 9.70
CA SER A 6 -23.90 14.04 9.32
C SER A 6 -22.93 12.91 8.95
N LEU A 7 -21.79 13.28 8.38
CA LEU A 7 -20.74 12.36 8.00
C LEU A 7 -19.91 11.88 9.21
N PHE A 8 -19.71 12.76 10.19
CA PHE A 8 -19.17 12.41 11.51
C PHE A 8 -20.03 11.36 12.21
N PHE A 9 -21.37 11.47 12.15
CA PHE A 9 -22.28 10.44 12.70
C PHE A 9 -22.18 9.09 11.97
N LYS A 10 -22.13 9.09 10.63
CA LYS A 10 -22.03 7.86 9.84
C LYS A 10 -20.68 7.14 10.02
N CYS A 11 -19.59 7.89 10.13
CA CYS A 11 -18.27 7.36 10.46
C CYS A 11 -18.18 6.87 11.90
N LYS A 12 -18.81 7.58 12.85
CA LYS A 12 -18.85 7.18 14.27
C LYS A 12 -19.51 5.81 14.46
N ASP A 13 -20.66 5.56 13.82
CA ASP A 13 -21.30 4.23 13.88
C ASP A 13 -20.45 3.11 13.27
N LEU A 14 -19.65 3.39 12.24
CA LEU A 14 -18.72 2.42 11.65
C LEU A 14 -17.56 2.08 12.60
N PHE A 15 -17.01 3.07 13.29
CA PHE A 15 -15.94 2.88 14.26
C PHE A 15 -16.43 2.30 15.60
N ASP A 16 -17.67 2.60 16.01
CA ASP A 16 -18.29 2.05 17.22
C ASP A 16 -18.67 0.56 17.07
N LYS A 17 -19.00 0.12 15.84
CA LYS A 17 -19.20 -1.31 15.50
C LYS A 17 -17.91 -2.12 15.45
N MET A 18 -16.75 -1.45 15.49
CA MET A 18 -15.46 -2.12 15.48
C MET A 18 -15.23 -2.76 16.85
N LEU A 19 -15.32 -4.09 16.91
CA LEU A 19 -14.84 -4.85 18.07
C LEU A 19 -13.32 -4.67 18.15
N ILE A 20 -12.87 -3.64 18.86
CA ILE A 20 -11.45 -3.28 19.06
C ILE A 20 -10.61 -4.51 19.46
N ALA A 21 -11.19 -5.45 20.18
CA ALA A 21 -10.59 -6.73 20.52
C ALA A 21 -10.31 -7.63 19.29
N LYS A 22 -11.24 -7.72 18.32
CA LYS A 22 -11.07 -8.49 17.07
C LYS A 22 -10.02 -7.85 16.15
N TYR A 23 -9.97 -6.52 16.05
CA TYR A 23 -8.93 -5.82 15.30
C TYR A 23 -7.54 -6.06 15.92
N ARG A 24 -7.39 -5.87 17.23
CA ARG A 24 -6.12 -6.11 17.92
C ARG A 24 -5.67 -7.57 17.82
N ALA A 25 -6.59 -8.52 17.91
CA ALA A 25 -6.30 -9.94 17.69
C ALA A 25 -5.87 -10.23 16.24
N TRP A 26 -6.54 -9.65 15.24
CA TRP A 26 -6.17 -9.80 13.84
C TRP A 26 -4.81 -9.17 13.52
N VAL A 27 -4.54 -7.97 14.03
CA VAL A 27 -3.22 -7.34 13.90
C VAL A 27 -2.19 -8.21 14.57
N LYS A 28 -2.41 -8.64 15.82
CA LYS A 28 -1.50 -9.54 16.55
C LYS A 28 -1.20 -10.81 15.76
N ILE A 29 -2.21 -11.47 15.18
CA ILE A 29 -2.02 -12.66 14.32
C ILE A 29 -1.16 -12.34 13.08
N LYS A 30 -1.23 -11.12 12.55
CA LYS A 30 -0.49 -10.67 11.36
C LYS A 30 0.79 -9.86 11.68
N THR A 31 1.11 -9.64 12.95
CA THR A 31 2.27 -8.85 13.41
C THR A 31 3.17 -9.58 14.41
N ASP A 32 2.66 -10.58 15.14
CA ASP A 32 3.48 -11.49 15.96
C ASP A 32 4.08 -12.58 15.08
N VAL A 33 5.35 -12.42 14.73
CA VAL A 33 6.22 -13.57 14.48
C VAL A 33 6.92 -13.84 15.82
N GLY A 34 6.20 -14.47 16.74
CA GLY A 34 6.81 -14.99 17.96
C GLY A 34 7.83 -16.06 17.58
N ALA A 35 9.11 -15.77 17.84
CA ALA A 35 10.25 -16.66 17.73
C ALA A 35 10.60 -17.18 16.32
N VAL A 36 11.42 -16.43 15.58
CA VAL A 36 12.40 -17.10 14.72
C VAL A 36 13.51 -17.58 15.63
N MET A 37 13.41 -18.87 15.98
CA MET A 37 14.46 -19.61 16.66
C MET A 37 15.79 -19.47 15.91
N ASN A 38 16.86 -19.36 16.70
CA ASN A 38 18.23 -19.56 16.24
C ASN A 38 18.30 -20.85 15.42
N PHE A 39 18.56 -20.74 14.12
CA PHE A 39 19.10 -21.85 13.35
C PHE A 39 20.52 -21.48 12.97
N SER A 40 21.44 -22.24 13.53
CA SER A 40 22.88 -22.16 13.31
C SER A 40 23.17 -22.19 11.82
N ARG A 41 24.03 -21.27 11.38
CA ARG A 41 24.72 -21.34 10.09
C ARG A 41 25.47 -22.67 10.02
N GLU A 42 25.07 -23.54 9.11
CA GLU A 42 25.98 -24.50 8.51
C GLU A 42 26.19 -24.05 7.06
N ASP A 43 27.46 -23.82 6.75
CA ASP A 43 27.95 -23.24 5.52
C ASP A 43 27.69 -24.17 4.33
N VAL A 44 27.09 -23.63 3.28
CA VAL A 44 27.12 -24.25 1.95
C VAL A 44 27.94 -23.34 1.05
N GLU A 45 29.18 -23.76 0.80
CA GLU A 45 30.01 -23.24 -0.28
C GLU A 45 29.28 -23.47 -1.61
N VAL A 46 29.17 -22.43 -2.43
CA VAL A 46 28.64 -22.55 -3.79
C VAL A 46 29.70 -22.09 -4.76
N ASP A 47 30.29 -23.08 -5.43
CA ASP A 47 31.18 -22.93 -6.57
C ASP A 47 30.47 -22.19 -7.72
N GLY A 48 31.23 -21.29 -8.35
CA GLY A 48 30.78 -20.49 -9.47
C GLY A 48 30.79 -21.26 -10.79
N ASN A 49 29.65 -21.26 -11.49
CA ASN A 49 29.61 -21.12 -12.93
C ASN A 49 28.23 -20.61 -13.39
N GLY A 50 28.19 -19.67 -14.34
CA GLY A 50 27.02 -18.86 -14.65
C GLY A 50 25.98 -19.49 -15.59
N SER A 51 24.70 -19.30 -15.22
CA SER A 51 23.51 -18.99 -16.06
C SER A 51 22.24 -19.68 -15.51
N ALA A 52 21.09 -18.95 -15.54
CA ALA A 52 19.69 -19.39 -15.37
C ALA A 52 18.93 -18.91 -14.10
N GLY A 53 17.82 -18.17 -14.30
CA GLY A 53 16.63 -18.20 -13.42
C GLY A 53 16.62 -17.51 -12.04
N PHE A 54 17.75 -17.08 -11.45
CA PHE A 54 17.77 -16.56 -10.07
C PHE A 54 18.20 -15.09 -9.93
N CYS A 55 17.88 -14.49 -8.78
CA CYS A 55 18.26 -13.10 -8.47
C CYS A 55 19.76 -13.01 -8.15
N ARG A 56 20.50 -12.23 -8.95
CA ARG A 56 21.94 -11.97 -8.75
C ARG A 56 22.28 -10.96 -7.64
N ARG A 57 21.30 -10.56 -6.81
CA ARG A 57 21.44 -9.57 -5.72
C ARG A 57 22.12 -8.25 -6.10
N CYS A 58 21.99 -7.80 -7.35
CA CYS A 58 22.59 -6.54 -7.82
C CYS A 58 21.91 -5.25 -7.33
N GLY A 59 20.78 -5.35 -6.59
CA GLY A 59 20.03 -4.19 -6.09
C GLY A 59 19.27 -3.35 -7.13
N THR A 60 19.46 -3.56 -8.44
CA THR A 60 18.87 -2.71 -9.49
C THR A 60 17.34 -2.61 -9.42
N CYS A 61 16.63 -3.73 -9.28
CA CYS A 61 15.17 -3.73 -9.15
C CYS A 61 14.72 -3.19 -7.79
N CYS A 62 15.42 -3.58 -6.72
CA CYS A 62 15.13 -3.15 -5.35
C CYS A 62 15.19 -1.62 -5.20
N ARG A 63 16.10 -0.95 -5.90
CA ARG A 63 16.21 0.53 -5.89
C ARG A 63 15.09 1.23 -6.66
N LYS A 64 14.44 0.54 -7.61
CA LYS A 64 13.32 1.06 -8.41
C LYS A 64 11.96 0.92 -7.70
N GLY A 65 11.84 -0.01 -6.76
CA GLY A 65 10.62 -0.21 -5.98
C GLY A 65 10.47 -1.63 -5.46
N GLY A 66 9.66 -1.77 -4.42
CA GLY A 66 9.17 -3.08 -3.98
C GLY A 66 8.24 -3.73 -5.02
N PRO A 67 8.08 -5.06 -4.99
CA PRO A 67 7.13 -5.78 -5.83
C PRO A 67 5.68 -5.49 -5.43
N ALA A 68 4.78 -5.61 -6.39
CA ALA A 68 3.35 -5.74 -6.12
C ALA A 68 2.97 -7.21 -5.87
N LEU A 69 1.99 -7.42 -5.00
CA LEU A 69 1.58 -8.75 -4.53
C LEU A 69 0.50 -9.36 -5.42
N HIS A 70 0.59 -10.67 -5.59
CA HIS A 70 -0.35 -11.50 -6.33
C HIS A 70 -1.10 -12.45 -5.40
N ALA A 71 -2.18 -13.05 -5.88
CA ALA A 71 -3.00 -13.99 -5.10
C ALA A 71 -2.16 -15.13 -4.50
N CYS A 72 -1.14 -15.60 -5.23
CA CYS A 72 -0.19 -16.61 -4.76
C CYS A 72 0.74 -16.13 -3.63
N ASP A 73 0.88 -14.83 -3.42
CA ASP A 73 1.66 -14.24 -2.33
C ASP A 73 0.82 -14.09 -1.04
N LYS A 74 -0.48 -14.39 -1.06
CA LYS A 74 -1.37 -14.29 0.12
C LYS A 74 -0.81 -15.03 1.35
N PRO A 75 -0.24 -16.26 1.24
CA PRO A 75 0.36 -16.94 2.39
C PRO A 75 1.49 -16.14 3.06
N LEU A 76 2.29 -15.39 2.29
CA LEU A 76 3.38 -14.57 2.83
C LEU A 76 2.85 -13.50 3.79
N VAL A 77 1.69 -12.93 3.47
CA VAL A 77 1.00 -11.97 4.35
C VAL A 77 0.29 -12.69 5.48
N ASP A 78 -0.32 -13.84 5.18
CA ASP A 78 -1.13 -14.54 6.17
C ASP A 78 -0.31 -15.08 7.34
N GLU A 79 0.90 -15.54 7.06
CA GLU A 79 1.88 -16.08 8.00
C GLU A 79 2.79 -15.00 8.62
N GLY A 80 2.56 -13.72 8.30
CA GLY A 80 3.32 -12.59 8.86
C GLY A 80 4.75 -12.43 8.34
N LYS A 81 5.14 -13.13 7.25
CA LYS A 81 6.44 -12.92 6.57
C LYS A 81 6.52 -11.54 5.92
N ILE A 82 5.39 -11.04 5.44
CA ILE A 82 5.19 -9.66 4.99
C ILE A 82 4.07 -9.07 5.83
N LYS A 83 4.34 -8.05 6.64
CA LYS A 83 3.32 -7.49 7.54
C LYS A 83 2.42 -6.54 6.76
N ILE A 84 1.19 -6.37 7.24
CA ILE A 84 0.27 -5.34 6.71
C ILE A 84 0.88 -3.94 6.84
N ALA A 85 1.71 -3.72 7.85
CA ALA A 85 2.46 -2.47 8.05
C ALA A 85 3.49 -2.18 6.94
N ASP A 86 3.97 -3.21 6.23
CA ASP A 86 5.03 -3.14 5.24
C ASP A 86 4.50 -2.92 3.81
N ILE A 87 3.18 -2.96 3.64
CA ILE A 87 2.50 -2.85 2.34
C ILE A 87 1.56 -1.66 2.29
N TYR A 88 1.30 -1.17 1.09
CA TYR A 88 0.32 -0.13 0.83
C TYR A 88 -0.53 -0.49 -0.39
N THR A 89 -1.63 0.24 -0.56
CA THR A 89 -2.51 0.08 -1.71
C THR A 89 -2.40 1.26 -2.65
N ILE A 90 -2.03 0.99 -3.90
CA ILE A 90 -2.36 1.87 -5.02
C ILE A 90 -3.81 1.58 -5.36
N ARG A 91 -4.69 2.57 -5.25
CA ARG A 91 -6.14 2.34 -5.37
C ARG A 91 -6.58 2.35 -6.83
N GLU A 92 -7.70 1.70 -7.10
CA GLU A 92 -8.39 1.84 -8.39
C GLU A 92 -8.54 3.32 -8.80
N GLY A 93 -8.22 3.61 -10.06
CA GLY A 93 -8.26 4.93 -10.68
C GLY A 93 -7.06 5.83 -10.34
N GLU A 94 -6.16 5.43 -9.43
CA GLU A 94 -4.99 6.22 -9.03
C GLU A 94 -4.06 6.45 -10.23
N PRO A 95 -3.59 7.69 -10.49
CA PRO A 95 -2.56 7.92 -11.48
C PRO A 95 -1.27 7.22 -11.09
N VAL A 96 -0.75 6.40 -11.98
CA VAL A 96 0.48 5.63 -11.80
C VAL A 96 1.38 5.79 -13.01
N PHE A 97 2.67 5.69 -12.78
CA PHE A 97 3.62 5.49 -13.86
C PHE A 97 3.78 3.99 -14.09
N ASP A 98 3.31 3.50 -15.22
CA ASP A 98 3.49 2.12 -15.65
C ASP A 98 4.95 1.97 -16.10
N ASN A 99 5.81 1.52 -15.18
CA ASN A 99 7.25 1.32 -15.45
C ASN A 99 7.53 0.29 -16.55
N VAL A 100 6.57 -0.59 -16.82
CA VAL A 100 6.70 -1.64 -17.82
C VAL A 100 6.39 -1.05 -19.20
N ARG A 101 5.31 -0.27 -19.32
CA ARG A 101 4.90 0.38 -20.57
C ARG A 101 5.50 1.77 -20.80
N GLY A 102 6.25 2.29 -19.83
CA GLY A 102 6.92 3.60 -19.91
C GLY A 102 5.96 4.79 -20.03
N ARG A 103 4.75 4.71 -19.48
CA ARG A 103 3.71 5.75 -19.64
C ARG A 103 2.92 6.01 -18.37
N LEU A 104 2.36 7.22 -18.28
CA LEU A 104 1.33 7.51 -17.28
C LEU A 104 0.05 6.73 -17.62
N ALA A 105 -0.52 6.10 -16.62
CA ALA A 105 -1.76 5.36 -16.70
C ALA A 105 -2.57 5.58 -15.42
N THR A 106 -3.78 5.02 -15.37
CA THR A 106 -4.54 4.88 -14.12
C THR A 106 -4.58 3.41 -13.74
N ALA A 107 -4.50 3.10 -12.44
CA ALA A 107 -4.64 1.74 -11.97
C ALA A 107 -6.07 1.23 -12.29
N CYS A 108 -6.18 0.12 -13.02
CA CYS A 108 -7.49 -0.45 -13.39
C CYS A 108 -8.21 -1.12 -12.22
N SER A 109 -7.48 -1.43 -11.14
CA SER A 109 -7.96 -2.04 -9.90
C SER A 109 -7.00 -1.66 -8.77
N ASP A 110 -7.31 -2.05 -7.54
CA ASP A 110 -6.33 -1.99 -6.46
C ASP A 110 -5.08 -2.83 -6.79
N ILE A 111 -3.91 -2.30 -6.40
CA ILE A 111 -2.62 -2.98 -6.46
C ILE A 111 -1.97 -2.87 -5.08
N ILE A 112 -1.82 -3.99 -4.40
CA ILE A 112 -1.10 -4.07 -3.12
C ILE A 112 0.39 -4.18 -3.41
N LYS A 113 1.21 -3.33 -2.78
CA LYS A 113 2.65 -3.25 -3.05
C LYS A 113 3.46 -3.09 -1.78
N ILE A 114 4.67 -3.65 -1.76
CA ILE A 114 5.63 -3.42 -0.68
C ILE A 114 6.02 -1.93 -0.67
N LYS A 115 6.01 -1.32 0.51
CA LYS A 115 6.38 0.08 0.75
C LYS A 115 7.83 0.35 0.34
N SER A 116 8.13 1.64 0.16
CA SER A 116 9.50 2.10 -0.03
C SER A 116 10.06 2.71 1.26
N ILE A 117 11.38 2.69 1.40
CA ILE A 117 12.10 3.37 2.48
C ILE A 117 11.89 4.88 2.35
N GLY A 118 11.34 5.51 3.39
CA GLY A 118 11.39 6.97 3.62
C GLY A 118 11.25 7.86 2.38
N GLY A 119 10.07 7.87 1.73
CA GLY A 119 9.79 8.76 0.59
C GLY A 119 10.64 8.51 -0.68
N SER A 120 11.53 7.51 -0.67
CA SER A 120 12.32 7.11 -1.82
C SER A 120 11.60 6.09 -2.71
N SER A 121 12.24 5.67 -3.80
CA SER A 121 11.81 4.53 -4.61
C SER A 121 12.36 3.18 -4.13
N ILE A 122 13.18 3.15 -3.07
CA ILE A 122 13.90 1.94 -2.66
C ILE A 122 12.97 1.03 -1.86
N CYS A 123 12.89 -0.26 -2.22
CA CYS A 123 12.11 -1.27 -1.52
C CYS A 123 12.44 -1.31 -0.02
N LEU A 124 11.41 -1.41 0.83
CA LEU A 124 11.54 -1.46 2.29
C LEU A 124 12.50 -2.56 2.79
N PHE A 125 12.55 -3.70 2.11
CA PHE A 125 13.35 -4.85 2.52
C PHE A 125 14.74 -4.93 1.85
N TYR A 126 15.17 -3.89 1.13
CA TYR A 126 16.49 -3.87 0.51
C TYR A 126 17.51 -3.26 1.45
N GLU A 127 18.61 -3.98 1.68
CA GLU A 127 19.76 -3.41 2.38
C GLU A 127 20.83 -2.95 1.39
N ALA A 128 21.09 -1.65 1.41
CA ALA A 128 21.98 -1.02 0.46
C ALA A 128 23.46 -1.25 0.78
N SER A 129 23.79 -1.53 2.04
CA SER A 129 25.16 -1.74 2.54
C SER A 129 25.82 -2.96 1.91
N ASP A 130 25.07 -4.05 1.74
CA ASP A 130 25.55 -5.33 1.23
C ASP A 130 24.74 -5.85 0.02
N SER A 131 23.80 -5.04 -0.48
CA SER A 131 22.87 -5.40 -1.55
C SER A 131 22.01 -6.64 -1.26
N SER A 132 21.72 -6.90 0.02
CA SER A 132 20.89 -8.02 0.45
C SER A 132 19.40 -7.69 0.49
N CYS A 133 18.59 -8.72 0.72
CA CYS A 133 17.14 -8.61 0.89
C CYS A 133 16.75 -9.29 2.19
N LEU A 134 16.09 -8.54 3.08
CA LEU A 134 15.69 -9.02 4.41
C LEU A 134 14.64 -10.15 4.37
N ILE A 135 13.97 -10.32 3.23
CA ILE A 135 12.96 -11.38 3.00
C ILE A 135 13.34 -12.27 1.82
N TYR A 136 14.64 -12.51 1.57
CA TYR A 136 15.09 -13.20 0.35
C TYR A 136 14.43 -14.57 0.14
N ASP A 137 14.20 -15.34 1.20
CA ASP A 137 13.56 -16.66 1.10
C ASP A 137 12.04 -16.57 0.94
N TRP A 138 11.45 -15.43 1.31
CA TRP A 138 10.01 -15.15 1.27
C TRP A 138 9.66 -14.09 0.21
N ARG A 139 10.45 -14.00 -0.85
CA ARG A 139 10.25 -13.02 -1.93
C ARG A 139 8.89 -13.22 -2.62
N PRO A 140 8.13 -12.13 -2.86
CA PRO A 140 6.92 -12.20 -3.70
C PRO A 140 7.18 -12.70 -5.11
N VAL A 141 6.14 -13.16 -5.80
CA VAL A 141 6.26 -13.76 -7.14
C VAL A 141 6.96 -12.82 -8.13
N GLU A 142 6.65 -11.52 -8.12
CA GLU A 142 7.33 -10.54 -8.99
C GLU A 142 8.85 -10.53 -8.76
N CYS A 143 9.31 -10.62 -7.52
CA CYS A 143 10.74 -10.69 -7.20
C CYS A 143 11.40 -12.01 -7.61
N ARG A 144 10.62 -13.10 -7.74
CA ARG A 144 11.10 -14.41 -8.17
C ARG A 144 11.23 -14.50 -9.69
N ILE A 145 10.31 -13.86 -10.42
CA ILE A 145 10.31 -13.86 -11.89
C ILE A 145 11.15 -12.72 -12.50
N LEU A 146 11.36 -11.62 -11.78
CA LEU A 146 12.02 -10.44 -12.33
C LEU A 146 13.49 -10.71 -12.67
N LYS A 147 13.78 -10.69 -13.97
CA LYS A 147 15.14 -10.60 -14.49
C LYS A 147 15.48 -9.13 -14.70
N CYS A 148 16.30 -8.56 -13.81
CA CYS A 148 16.67 -7.14 -13.89
C CYS A 148 17.39 -6.75 -15.20
N TRP A 149 17.91 -7.74 -15.94
CA TRP A 149 18.53 -7.59 -17.26
C TRP A 149 17.59 -7.89 -18.43
N ALA A 150 16.37 -8.39 -18.19
CA ALA A 150 15.39 -8.76 -19.22
C ALA A 150 13.96 -8.65 -18.65
N PRO A 151 13.40 -7.44 -18.50
CA PRO A 151 12.12 -7.21 -17.82
C PRO A 151 10.89 -7.74 -18.58
N GLY A 152 11.03 -8.18 -19.84
CA GLY A 152 9.92 -8.64 -20.68
C GLY A 152 9.14 -9.84 -20.12
N ASP A 153 9.76 -10.67 -19.27
CA ASP A 153 9.06 -11.80 -18.64
C ASP A 153 8.00 -11.36 -17.60
N ILE A 154 8.13 -10.15 -17.05
CA ILE A 154 7.13 -9.60 -16.13
C ILE A 154 5.86 -9.14 -16.85
N GLU A 155 5.94 -8.71 -18.11
CA GLU A 155 4.81 -8.13 -18.84
C GLU A 155 3.56 -9.00 -18.85
N LYS A 156 3.76 -10.33 -18.93
CA LYS A 156 2.68 -11.33 -19.00
C LYS A 156 2.00 -11.58 -17.65
N GLU A 157 2.73 -11.44 -16.53
CA GLU A 157 2.19 -11.67 -15.19
C GLU A 157 1.75 -10.37 -14.51
N TYR A 158 2.34 -9.23 -14.88
CA TYR A 158 2.15 -7.91 -14.25
C TYR A 158 0.69 -7.43 -14.13
N SER A 159 -0.22 -7.92 -14.96
CA SER A 159 -1.63 -7.49 -14.94
C SER A 159 -2.60 -8.57 -14.48
N ARG A 160 -2.12 -9.76 -14.11
CA ARG A 160 -2.95 -10.92 -13.79
C ARG A 160 -2.94 -11.18 -12.30
N ASN A 161 -3.99 -11.84 -11.80
CA ASN A 161 -4.05 -12.45 -10.47
C ASN A 161 -3.56 -11.57 -9.29
N ARG A 162 -3.84 -10.26 -9.33
CA ARG A 162 -3.46 -9.34 -8.25
C ARG A 162 -4.15 -9.71 -6.93
N LEU A 163 -3.41 -9.62 -5.83
CA LEU A 163 -3.99 -9.75 -4.50
C LEU A 163 -4.86 -8.53 -4.22
N SER A 164 -6.11 -8.74 -3.80
CA SER A 164 -7.00 -7.64 -3.44
C SER A 164 -6.97 -7.37 -1.93
N ARG A 165 -7.32 -6.14 -1.52
CA ARG A 165 -7.51 -5.80 -0.10
C ARG A 165 -8.59 -6.69 0.52
N LYS A 166 -9.66 -6.98 -0.24
CA LYS A 166 -10.78 -7.80 0.21
C LYS A 166 -10.34 -9.22 0.57
N ASP A 167 -9.38 -9.80 -0.16
CA ASP A 167 -8.85 -11.13 0.14
C ASP A 167 -8.17 -11.18 1.51
N LEU A 168 -7.39 -10.14 1.84
CA LEU A 168 -6.70 -10.01 3.12
C LEU A 168 -7.62 -9.58 4.27
N LEU A 169 -8.72 -8.88 3.96
CA LEU A 169 -9.70 -8.39 4.94
C LEU A 169 -10.88 -9.32 5.18
N SER A 170 -11.00 -10.40 4.40
CA SER A 170 -12.13 -11.36 4.46
C SER A 170 -12.40 -11.93 5.86
N GLY A 171 -11.36 -12.08 6.69
CA GLY A 171 -11.47 -12.54 8.08
C GLY A 171 -11.79 -11.45 9.12
N MET A 172 -11.99 -10.19 8.71
CA MET A 172 -12.23 -9.07 9.62
C MET A 172 -13.53 -8.31 9.27
N PRO A 173 -14.68 -8.71 9.85
CA PRO A 173 -15.95 -8.01 9.66
C PRO A 173 -15.83 -6.50 9.97
N GLY A 174 -16.44 -5.66 9.12
CA GLY A 174 -16.43 -4.20 9.26
C GLY A 174 -15.23 -3.48 8.66
N MET A 175 -14.07 -4.12 8.49
CA MET A 175 -12.88 -3.45 7.94
C MET A 175 -13.04 -3.12 6.45
N TRP A 176 -13.65 -4.03 5.70
CA TRP A 176 -14.00 -3.76 4.31
C TRP A 176 -15.03 -2.64 4.17
N ASP A 177 -15.92 -2.46 5.16
CA ASP A 177 -16.90 -1.37 5.15
C ASP A 177 -16.23 -0.01 5.35
N LEU A 178 -15.18 0.08 6.18
CA LEU A 178 -14.36 1.28 6.28
C LEU A 178 -13.66 1.63 4.97
N VAL A 179 -13.10 0.63 4.30
CA VAL A 179 -12.47 0.80 2.98
C VAL A 179 -13.47 1.34 1.96
N LYS A 180 -14.69 0.77 1.91
CA LYS A 180 -15.76 1.25 1.04
C LYS A 180 -16.21 2.66 1.39
N ALA A 181 -16.40 2.97 2.68
CA ALA A 181 -16.82 4.29 3.14
C ALA A 181 -15.80 5.36 2.75
N HIS A 182 -14.51 5.08 2.93
CA HIS A 182 -13.44 5.97 2.48
C HIS A 182 -13.44 6.12 0.95
N HIS A 183 -13.52 5.01 0.21
CA HIS A 183 -13.50 5.04 -1.25
C HIS A 183 -14.68 5.81 -1.85
N GLN A 184 -15.87 5.71 -1.25
CA GLN A 184 -17.07 6.41 -1.73
C GLN A 184 -16.85 7.92 -1.92
N GLU A 185 -16.13 8.55 -0.98
CA GLU A 185 -15.85 9.97 -1.02
C GLU A 185 -14.49 10.24 -1.70
N CYS A 186 -13.44 9.50 -1.34
CA CYS A 186 -12.07 9.74 -1.77
C CYS A 186 -11.65 8.95 -3.02
N SER A 187 -12.59 8.53 -3.88
CA SER A 187 -12.26 7.82 -5.13
C SER A 187 -11.43 8.67 -6.08
N TYR A 188 -10.51 8.06 -6.82
CA TYR A 188 -9.76 8.79 -7.84
C TYR A 188 -10.63 9.22 -9.03
N THR A 189 -11.78 8.57 -9.24
CA THR A 189 -12.81 9.07 -10.15
C THR A 189 -13.35 10.44 -9.72
N ALA A 190 -13.65 10.63 -8.44
CA ALA A 190 -14.07 11.93 -7.91
C ALA A 190 -12.94 12.96 -8.00
N VAL A 191 -11.73 12.60 -7.56
CA VAL A 191 -10.55 13.49 -7.64
C VAL A 191 -10.31 13.93 -9.09
N GLY A 192 -10.23 12.99 -10.03
CA GLY A 192 -9.99 13.28 -11.44
C GLY A 192 -11.08 14.16 -12.07
N LYS A 193 -12.35 14.02 -11.65
CA LYS A 193 -13.43 14.93 -12.07
C LYS A 193 -13.20 16.35 -11.58
N MET A 194 -12.78 16.55 -10.33
CA MET A 194 -12.52 17.88 -9.78
C MET A 194 -11.30 18.53 -10.43
N VAL A 195 -10.23 17.76 -10.66
CA VAL A 195 -9.04 18.22 -11.40
C VAL A 195 -9.43 18.71 -12.80
N LYS A 196 -10.20 17.90 -13.56
CA LYS A 196 -10.65 18.28 -14.91
C LYS A 196 -11.49 19.55 -14.95
N LYS A 197 -12.24 19.83 -13.88
CA LYS A 197 -13.08 21.03 -13.76
C LYS A 197 -12.31 22.25 -13.23
N GLY A 198 -11.09 22.08 -12.73
CA GLY A 198 -10.39 23.12 -11.98
C GLY A 198 -11.04 23.46 -10.64
N ASP A 199 -11.82 22.53 -10.05
CA ASP A 199 -12.55 22.78 -8.80
C ASP A 199 -11.63 22.59 -7.58
N MET A 200 -10.87 23.65 -7.27
CA MET A 200 -9.94 23.66 -6.13
C MET A 200 -10.65 23.55 -4.77
N LYS A 201 -11.89 24.04 -4.65
CA LYS A 201 -12.68 23.92 -3.42
C LYS A 201 -13.11 22.47 -3.20
N GLY A 202 -13.59 21.81 -4.26
CA GLY A 202 -13.91 20.38 -4.24
C GLY A 202 -12.69 19.52 -3.93
N LEU A 203 -11.52 19.82 -4.51
CA LEU A 203 -10.27 19.13 -4.19
C LEU A 203 -9.84 19.32 -2.73
N SER A 204 -9.93 20.55 -2.21
CA SER A 204 -9.63 20.85 -0.81
C SER A 204 -10.54 20.05 0.13
N TYR A 205 -11.84 19.99 -0.17
CA TYR A 205 -12.79 19.15 0.56
C TYR A 205 -12.36 17.67 0.59
N LEU A 206 -12.05 17.08 -0.57
CA LEU A 206 -11.65 15.67 -0.64
C LEU A 206 -10.35 15.37 0.12
N VAL A 207 -9.35 16.25 0.03
CA VAL A 207 -8.08 16.10 0.76
C VAL A 207 -8.31 16.20 2.27
N ARG A 208 -9.11 17.17 2.73
CA ARG A 208 -9.43 17.35 4.16
C ARG A 208 -10.27 16.20 4.68
N TYR A 209 -11.21 15.69 3.87
CA TYR A 209 -11.97 14.49 4.19
C TYR A 209 -11.05 13.31 4.45
N ASP A 210 -10.13 13.02 3.52
CA ASP A 210 -9.18 11.89 3.65
C ASP A 210 -8.37 12.01 4.94
N LEU A 211 -7.85 13.20 5.25
CA LEU A 211 -7.12 13.46 6.49
C LEU A 211 -7.98 13.22 7.74
N HIS A 212 -9.20 13.78 7.76
CA HIS A 212 -10.10 13.61 8.90
C HIS A 212 -10.53 12.16 9.11
N PHE A 213 -10.84 11.44 8.02
CA PHE A 213 -11.20 10.04 8.06
C PHE A 213 -10.07 9.18 8.65
N ARG A 214 -8.82 9.44 8.23
CA ARG A 214 -7.64 8.77 8.78
C ARG A 214 -7.45 9.08 10.26
N ASN A 215 -7.64 10.32 10.69
CA ASN A 215 -7.54 10.69 12.10
C ASN A 215 -8.62 10.01 12.95
N LEU A 216 -9.87 9.95 12.49
CA LEU A 216 -10.93 9.20 13.16
C LEU A 216 -10.60 7.71 13.27
N ALA A 217 -9.97 7.13 12.24
CA ALA A 217 -9.55 5.74 12.26
C ALA A 217 -8.48 5.47 13.33
N LEU A 218 -7.57 6.42 13.58
CA LEU A 218 -6.59 6.34 14.66
C LEU A 218 -7.25 6.53 16.04
N GLU A 219 -8.02 7.59 16.22
CA GLU A 219 -8.53 8.01 17.52
C GLU A 219 -9.70 7.16 18.02
N LYS A 220 -10.68 6.92 17.15
CA LYS A 220 -11.91 6.19 17.48
C LYS A 220 -11.80 4.73 17.10
N GLY A 221 -11.30 4.45 15.90
CA GLY A 221 -11.02 3.09 15.45
C GLY A 221 -9.87 2.43 16.20
N ARG A 222 -8.97 3.19 16.83
CA ARG A 222 -7.75 2.65 17.46
C ARG A 222 -6.91 1.81 16.49
N LEU A 223 -6.95 2.18 15.21
CA LEU A 223 -6.10 1.58 14.18
C LEU A 223 -4.65 2.03 14.35
N ASP A 224 -3.73 1.18 13.89
CA ASP A 224 -2.32 1.51 13.85
C ASP A 224 -2.06 2.40 12.62
N ARG A 225 -1.26 3.45 12.78
CA ARG A 225 -0.88 4.34 11.67
C ARG A 225 -0.23 3.57 10.53
N ALA A 226 0.55 2.54 10.83
CA ALA A 226 1.27 1.75 9.84
C ALA A 226 0.34 0.99 8.88
N VAL A 227 -0.89 0.65 9.30
CA VAL A 227 -1.86 -0.09 8.47
C VAL A 227 -2.73 0.79 7.58
N LEU A 228 -2.75 2.12 7.82
CA LEU A 228 -3.63 3.03 7.08
C LEU A 228 -3.31 3.09 5.58
N ASP A 229 -2.03 2.96 5.21
CA ASP A 229 -1.64 2.96 3.79
C ASP A 229 -2.09 1.70 3.05
N PHE A 230 -2.20 0.57 3.76
CA PHE A 230 -2.84 -0.62 3.22
C PHE A 230 -4.35 -0.41 3.08
N LEU A 231 -5.01 0.11 4.10
CA LEU A 231 -6.47 0.25 4.12
C LEU A 231 -6.97 1.33 3.16
N PHE A 232 -6.36 2.50 3.14
CA PHE A 232 -6.87 3.70 2.46
C PHE A 232 -5.95 4.18 1.33
N GLY A 233 -4.89 3.43 1.04
CA GLY A 233 -3.84 3.87 0.14
C GLY A 233 -3.02 5.02 0.70
N LEU A 234 -2.12 5.58 -0.11
CA LEU A 234 -1.39 6.78 0.28
C LEU A 234 -2.35 7.97 0.45
N PRO A 235 -2.09 8.88 1.41
CA PRO A 235 -2.93 10.05 1.63
C PRO A 235 -3.17 10.86 0.35
N LEU A 236 -4.36 11.44 0.19
CA LEU A 236 -4.67 12.29 -0.96
C LEU A 236 -3.74 13.51 -1.02
N VAL A 237 -3.36 14.06 0.12
CA VAL A 237 -2.36 15.14 0.22
C VAL A 237 -1.00 14.74 -0.40
N VAL A 238 -0.65 13.45 -0.41
CA VAL A 238 0.55 12.94 -1.08
C VAL A 238 0.30 12.70 -2.56
N THR A 239 -0.81 12.03 -2.89
CA THR A 239 -1.06 11.57 -4.28
C THR A 239 -1.57 12.66 -5.21
N ILE A 240 -2.07 13.78 -4.69
CA ILE A 240 -2.54 14.91 -5.51
C ILE A 240 -1.42 15.56 -6.33
N ARG A 241 -0.16 15.44 -5.86
CA ARG A 241 1.03 15.85 -6.61
C ARG A 241 1.14 15.17 -7.98
N ARG A 242 0.58 13.97 -8.14
CA ARG A 242 0.58 13.24 -9.42
C ARG A 242 -0.32 13.88 -10.49
N TYR A 243 -1.19 14.80 -10.08
CA TYR A 243 -1.98 15.66 -10.98
C TYR A 243 -1.30 17.01 -11.25
N GLY A 244 -0.06 17.22 -10.77
CA GLY A 244 0.65 18.49 -10.90
C GLY A 244 0.18 19.58 -9.94
N ILE A 245 -0.58 19.22 -8.89
CA ILE A 245 -1.14 20.16 -7.91
C ILE A 245 -0.29 20.15 -6.66
N ASP A 246 0.09 21.33 -6.18
CA ASP A 246 0.80 21.47 -4.90
C ASP A 246 -0.19 21.37 -3.73
N PRO A 247 -0.04 20.41 -2.80
CA PRO A 247 -1.00 20.18 -1.72
C PRO A 247 -1.19 21.39 -0.81
N GLN A 248 -0.18 22.25 -0.67
CA GLN A 248 -0.26 23.49 0.09
C GLN A 248 -1.45 24.36 -0.38
N GLN A 249 -1.73 24.39 -1.68
CA GLN A 249 -2.85 25.14 -2.26
C GLN A 249 -4.22 24.65 -1.76
N LEU A 250 -4.30 23.40 -1.30
CA LEU A 250 -5.53 22.77 -0.84
C LEU A 250 -5.69 22.81 0.68
N LEU A 251 -4.61 23.12 1.40
CA LEU A 251 -4.59 23.15 2.87
C LEU A 251 -4.71 24.58 3.43
N VAL A 252 -4.37 25.61 2.65
CA VAL A 252 -4.56 27.02 3.04
C VAL A 252 -6.07 27.33 3.13
N GLY A 253 -6.52 27.89 4.26
CA GLY A 253 -7.92 28.33 4.43
C GLY A 253 -8.57 28.18 5.81
N GLU A 254 -7.82 27.87 6.88
CA GLU A 254 -8.30 28.07 8.25
C GLU A 254 -7.37 29.07 8.96
N ASN A 255 -7.67 30.36 8.82
CA ASN A 255 -7.63 31.16 10.04
C ASN A 255 -8.94 30.80 10.77
N PRO A 256 -8.87 30.29 12.00
CA PRO A 256 -10.06 30.20 12.83
C PRO A 256 -10.43 31.64 13.22
N ASP A 257 -11.48 32.16 12.60
CA ASP A 257 -12.32 33.18 13.25
C ASP A 257 -13.24 32.48 14.27
#